data_AF-A0A354P9Y0-F1
#
_entry.id   AF-A0A354P9Y0-F1
#
_cell.length_a   1.000
_cell.length_b   1.000
_cell.length_c   1.000
_cell.angle_alpha   90.00
_cell.angle_beta   90.00
_cell.angle_gamma   90.00
#
_symmetry.space_group_name_H-M   'P 1'
#
loop_
_entity.id
_entity.type
_entity.pdbx_description
1 polymer ?
#
loop_
_entity_poly.entity_id
_entity_poly.type
_entity_poly.pdbx_seq_one_letter_code
_entity_poly.pdbx_strand_id
1 'polypeptide(L)' 'MTTPNPIEEIKAIRHRLGADSGYDIHRVFAELRDARASSGRSYVDLPPRRIAANQAMQRSGGGDVPHDGESTSAAR' A
#
# COMPACT_ATOMS: atom_id res chain seq x y z
N MET A 1 12.18 -23.81 24.02
CA MET A 1 11.43 -23.74 22.76
C MET A 1 11.36 -22.27 22.37
N THR A 2 12.11 -21.84 21.36
CA THR A 2 12.15 -20.42 20.97
C THR A 2 11.00 -20.18 20.01
N THR A 3 10.02 -19.36 20.40
CA THR A 3 8.93 -18.95 19.52
C THR A 3 9.53 -18.19 18.34
N PRO A 4 9.29 -18.61 17.08
CA PRO A 4 9.74 -17.88 15.92
C PRO A 4 9.25 -16.43 15.97
N ASN A 5 10.05 -15.48 15.49
CA ASN A 5 9.61 -14.09 15.40
C ASN A 5 8.43 -14.02 14.41
N PRO A 6 7.21 -13.67 14.85
CA PRO A 6 6.02 -13.67 13.99
C PRO A 6 6.15 -12.70 12.81
N ILE A 7 6.96 -11.64 12.95
CA ILE A 7 7.21 -10.68 11.87
C ILE A 7 7.94 -11.36 10.70
N GLU A 8 8.94 -12.18 10.99
CA GLU A 8 9.74 -12.84 9.95
C GLU A 8 8.92 -13.95 9.28
N GLU A 9 8.05 -14.63 10.02
CA GLU A 9 7.12 -15.60 9.45
C GLU A 9 6.11 -14.95 8.51
N ILE A 10 5.51 -13.82 8.90
CA ILE A 10 4.59 -13.06 8.04
C ILE A 10 5.30 -12.60 6.77
N LYS A 11 6.54 -12.11 6.87
CA LYS A 11 7.35 -11.71 5.71
C LYS A 11 7.62 -12.89 4.78
N ALA A 12 8.02 -14.03 5.32
CA ALA A 12 8.29 -15.24 4.54
C ALA A 12 7.04 -15.73 3.80
N ILE A 13 5.88 -15.74 4.46
CA ILE A 13 4.60 -16.11 3.86
C ILE A 13 4.25 -15.13 2.73
N ARG A 14 4.33 -13.81 2.97
CA ARG A 14 4.06 -12.79 1.94
C ARG A 14 4.98 -12.96 0.74
N HIS A 15 6.27 -13.21 0.98
CA HIS A 15 7.25 -13.37 -0.09
C HIS A 15 6.95 -14.60 -0.95
N ARG A 16 6.59 -15.72 -0.32
CA ARG A 16 6.16 -16.94 -1.02
C ARG A 16 4.91 -16.71 -1.86
N LEU A 17 3.87 -16.14 -1.26
CA LEU A 17 2.61 -15.82 -1.96
C LEU A 17 2.84 -14.86 -3.13
N GLY A 18 3.73 -13.88 -2.96
CA GLY A 18 4.12 -12.98 -4.04
C GLY A 18 4.85 -13.72 -5.15
N ALA A 19 5.83 -14.56 -4.82
CA ALA A 19 6.60 -15.33 -5.80
C ALA A 19 5.72 -16.27 -6.64
N ASP A 20 4.76 -16.97 -6.01
CA ASP A 20 3.85 -17.90 -6.68
C ASP A 20 3.01 -17.21 -7.77
N SER A 21 2.66 -15.94 -7.56
CA SER A 21 1.93 -15.12 -8.54
C SER A 21 2.83 -14.20 -9.36
N GLY A 22 4.16 -14.36 -9.32
CA GLY A 22 5.11 -13.52 -10.06
C GLY A 22 5.12 -12.05 -9.62
N TYR A 23 4.73 -11.77 -8.38
CA TYR A 23 4.49 -10.44 -7.79
C TYR A 23 3.46 -9.59 -8.56
N ASP A 24 2.64 -10.22 -9.40
CA ASP A 24 1.56 -9.57 -10.12
C ASP A 24 0.29 -9.53 -9.26
N ILE A 25 0.02 -8.36 -8.70
CA ILE A 25 -1.18 -8.14 -7.86
C ILE A 25 -2.49 -8.33 -8.64
N HIS A 26 -2.51 -8.03 -9.94
CA HIS A 26 -3.70 -8.21 -10.76
C HIS A 26 -4.00 -9.69 -10.98
N ARG A 27 -2.95 -10.50 -11.16
CA ARG A 27 -3.04 -11.95 -11.24
C ARG A 27 -3.58 -12.56 -9.96
N VAL A 28 -3.06 -12.15 -8.80
CA VAL A 28 -3.59 -12.58 -7.49
C VAL A 28 -5.10 -12.31 -7.38
N PHE A 29 -5.56 -11.12 -7.77
CA PHE A 29 -6.98 -10.79 -7.73
C PHE A 29 -7.82 -11.55 -8.76
N ALA A 30 -7.26 -11.93 -9.91
CA ALA A 30 -7.95 -12.79 -10.87
C ALA A 30 -8.15 -14.19 -10.30
N GLU A 31 -7.08 -14.82 -9.79
CA GLU A 31 -7.13 -16.16 -9.19
C GLU A 31 -8.11 -16.22 -8.01
N LEU A 32 -8.14 -15.18 -7.16
CA LEU A 32 -9.09 -15.09 -6.04
C LEU A 32 -10.55 -14.96 -6.52
N ARG A 33 -10.81 -14.27 -7.63
CA ARG A 33 -12.16 -14.15 -8.20
C ARG A 33 -12.64 -15.47 -8.78
N ASP A 34 -11.75 -16.21 -9.45
CA ASP A 34 -12.07 -17.52 -10.01
C ASP A 34 -12.32 -18.56 -8.90
N ALA A 35 -11.49 -18.54 -7.85
CA ALA A 35 -11.70 -19.35 -6.65
C ALA A 35 -13.02 -19.00 -5.95
N ARG A 36 -13.37 -17.71 -5.84
CA ARG A 36 -14.67 -17.27 -5.32
C ARG A 36 -15.82 -17.86 -6.13
N ALA A 37 -15.77 -17.73 -7.46
CA ALA A 37 -16.82 -18.20 -8.36
C ALA A 37 -17.04 -19.73 -8.29
N SER A 38 -15.95 -20.50 -8.15
CA SER A 38 -16.02 -21.97 -8.10
C SER A 38 -16.35 -22.54 -6.72
N SER A 39 -16.21 -21.77 -5.64
CA SER A 39 -16.33 -22.29 -4.27
C SER A 39 -17.75 -22.60 -3.80
N GLY A 40 -18.78 -22.05 -4.44
CA GLY A 40 -20.17 -22.12 -3.97
C GLY A 40 -20.42 -21.47 -2.60
N ARG A 41 -19.44 -20.76 -2.04
CA ARG A 41 -19.56 -20.07 -0.74
C ARG A 41 -20.26 -18.73 -0.91
N SER A 42 -20.94 -18.27 0.14
CA SER A 42 -21.49 -16.92 0.19
C SER A 42 -20.38 -15.92 0.52
N TYR A 43 -20.37 -14.78 -0.19
CA TYR A 43 -19.39 -13.71 -0.01
C TYR A 43 -20.12 -12.37 0.11
N VAL A 44 -19.60 -11.49 0.95
CA VAL A 44 -20.08 -10.11 1.09
C VAL A 44 -19.22 -9.21 0.22
N ASP A 45 -19.86 -8.41 -0.64
CA ASP A 45 -19.16 -7.38 -1.40
C ASP A 45 -18.99 -6.12 -0.56
N LEU A 46 -17.77 -5.57 -0.58
CA LEU A 46 -17.50 -4.32 0.12
C LEU A 46 -18.19 -3.17 -0.64
N PRO A 47 -18.88 -2.23 0.04
CA PRO A 47 -19.43 -1.07 -0.62
C PRO A 47 -18.33 -0.27 -1.33
N PRO A 48 -18.63 0.39 -2.47
CA PRO A 48 -17.66 1.20 -3.20
C PRO A 48 -17.00 2.22 -2.28
N ARG A 49 -15.67 2.34 -2.34
CA ARG A 49 -14.94 3.34 -1.57
C ARG A 49 -15.38 4.73 -2.03
N ARG A 50 -16.10 5.46 -1.17
CA ARG A 50 -16.36 6.89 -1.39
C ARG A 50 -15.01 7.61 -1.35
N ILE A 51 -14.57 8.14 -2.48
CA ILE A 51 -13.44 9.07 -2.50
C ILE A 51 -13.92 10.31 -1.76
N ALA A 52 -13.46 10.49 -0.51
CA ALA A 52 -13.70 11.74 0.18
C ALA A 52 -13.12 12.85 -0.70
N ALA A 53 -13.96 13.82 -1.08
CA ALA A 53 -13.48 15.04 -1.70
C ALA A 53 -12.51 15.68 -0.72
N ASN A 54 -11.21 15.49 -0.97
CA ASN A 54 -10.15 15.95 -0.10
C ASN A 54 -10.11 17.47 -0.28
N GLN A 55 -10.94 18.19 0.49
CA GLN A 55 -10.90 19.64 0.55
C GLN A 55 -9.50 19.99 1.05
N ALA A 56 -8.72 20.68 0.24
CA ALA A 56 -7.40 21.14 0.63
C ALA A 56 -7.53 21.96 1.92
N MET A 57 -6.88 21.55 3.00
CA MET A 57 -6.86 22.35 4.22
C MET A 57 -6.17 23.67 3.89
N GLN A 58 -6.91 24.77 3.95
CA GLN A 58 -6.35 26.12 3.88
C GLN A 58 -5.39 26.29 5.05
N ARG A 59 -4.09 26.33 4.75
CA ARG A 59 -3.07 26.67 5.76
C ARG A 59 -3.29 28.12 6.14
N SER A 60 -3.89 28.35 7.31
CA SER A 60 -3.98 29.66 7.92
C SER A 60 -2.59 30.02 8.45
N GLY A 61 -1.79 30.66 7.61
CA GLY A 61 -0.40 30.99 7.92
C GLY A 61 0.24 31.78 6.80
N GLY A 62 -0.29 32.97 6.53
CA GLY A 62 0.41 33.97 5.74
C GLY A 62 1.62 34.45 6.54
N GLY A 63 2.80 34.07 6.06
CA GLY A 63 4.09 34.55 6.55
C GLY A 63 5.07 34.35 5.42
N ASP A 64 5.37 35.43 4.70
CA ASP A 64 6.39 35.47 3.67
C ASP A 64 7.71 34.92 4.23
N VAL A 65 8.17 33.80 3.68
CA VAL A 65 9.53 33.31 3.94
C VAL A 65 10.43 34.02 2.94
N PRO A 66 11.38 34.89 3.37
CA PRO A 66 12.37 35.42 2.46
C PRO A 66 13.20 34.25 1.95
N HIS A 67 13.20 34.07 0.63
CA HIS A 67 14.10 33.17 -0.06
C HIS A 67 15.46 33.86 -0.19
N ASP A 68 16.23 33.88 0.90
CA ASP A 68 17.65 34.18 0.82
C ASP A 68 18.37 32.90 0.41
N GLY A 69 18.67 32.84 -0.88
CA GLY A 69 19.40 31.76 -1.50
C GLY A 69 20.84 31.72 -1.01
N GLU A 70 21.23 30.60 -0.42
CA GLU A 70 22.63 30.22 -0.32
C GLU A 70 22.81 28.84 -0.97
N SER A 71 23.17 28.88 -2.26
CA SER A 71 23.69 27.73 -2.98
C SER A 71 25.07 27.39 -2.44
N THR A 72 25.17 26.37 -1.59
CA THR A 72 26.45 25.75 -1.30
C THR A 72 26.77 24.74 -2.39
N SER A 73 27.60 25.19 -3.35
CA SER A 73 28.24 24.36 -4.36
C SER A 73 29.15 23.33 -3.68
N ALA A 74 28.84 22.05 -3.82
CA ALA A 74 29.74 20.96 -3.44
C ALA A 74 30.97 20.97 -4.35
N ALA A 75 32.14 21.34 -3.80
CA ALA A 75 33.42 21.21 -4.48
C ALA A 75 34.02 19.81 -4.27
N ARG A 76 34.39 19.22 -5.41
CA ARG A 76 35.26 18.06 -5.72
C ARG A 76 35.83 17.22 -4.58
#